data_AF-A0A7C6W8L6-F1
#
_entry.id   AF-A0A7C6W8L6-F1
#
_cell.length_a   1.000
_cell.length_b   1.000
_cell.length_c   1.000
_cell.angle_alpha   90.00
_cell.angle_beta   90.00
_cell.angle_gamma   90.00
#
_symmetry.space_group_name_H-M   'P 1'
#
loop_
_entity.id
_entity.type
_entity.pdbx_description
1 polymer ?
#
loop_
_entity_poly.entity_id
_entity_poly.type
_entity_poly.pdbx_seq_one_letter_code
_entity_poly.pdbx_strand_id
1 'polypeptide(L)'
;MAVKKSELYSLLWEACNKLRGGVEPSRYKDYVLVLLFFKYVSDRYKGQRFAEFTVSEGASFDDLIAAKGKSDVGERVDKIIQKFLEENRLQGSLPDVSFNNPDELGSGKELVDKVSGLIAI
;
A
#
# COMPACT_ATOMS: atom_id res chain seq x y z
N MET A 1 15.80 -6.55 10.29
CA MET A 1 16.90 -5.56 10.26
C MET A 1 16.24 -4.18 10.34
N ALA A 2 16.67 -3.28 11.24
CA ALA A 2 16.04 -1.96 11.32
C ALA A 2 16.38 -1.16 10.05
N VAL A 3 15.35 -0.71 9.32
CA VAL A 3 15.52 0.17 8.15
C VAL A 3 16.27 1.43 8.59
N LYS A 4 17.36 1.78 7.90
CA LYS A 4 18.10 3.01 8.23
C LYS A 4 17.26 4.22 7.85
N LYS A 5 17.33 5.31 8.64
CA LYS A 5 16.59 6.55 8.35
C LYS A 5 16.77 7.05 6.90
N SER A 6 18.00 6.96 6.37
CA SER A 6 18.31 7.33 4.98
C SER A 6 17.64 6.46 3.93
N GLU A 7 17.50 5.16 4.19
CA GLU A 7 16.80 4.23 3.30
C GLU A 7 15.29 4.52 3.34
N LEU A 8 14.73 4.75 4.52
CA LEU A 8 13.34 5.15 4.67
C LEU A 8 13.03 6.45 3.90
N TYR A 9 13.86 7.48 4.02
CA TYR A 9 13.66 8.73 3.28
C TYR A 9 13.77 8.54 1.76
N SER A 10 14.69 7.70 1.31
CA SER A 10 14.84 7.40 -0.12
C SER A 10 13.61 6.65 -0.66
N LEU A 11 13.13 5.65 0.07
CA LEU A 11 11.91 4.91 -0.27
C LEU A 11 10.69 5.82 -0.33
N LEU A 12 10.54 6.74 0.64
CA LEU A 12 9.45 7.70 0.65
C LEU A 12 9.53 8.70 -0.50
N TRP A 13 10.73 9.18 -0.80
CA TRP A 13 10.95 10.07 -1.93
C TRP A 13 10.59 9.40 -3.26
N GLU A 14 11.02 8.14 -3.45
CA GLU A 14 10.68 7.33 -4.62
C GLU A 14 9.17 7.06 -4.72
N ALA A 15 8.49 6.79 -3.60
CA ALA A 15 7.03 6.66 -3.56
C ALA A 15 6.34 7.94 -4.09
N CYS A 16 6.74 9.09 -3.55
CA CYS A 16 6.21 10.39 -3.95
C CYS A 16 6.51 10.71 -5.42
N ASN A 17 7.69 10.34 -5.94
CA ASN A 17 8.02 10.53 -7.35
C ASN A 17 7.10 9.72 -8.26
N LYS A 18 6.70 8.50 -7.86
CA LYS A 18 5.78 7.65 -8.64
C LYS A 18 4.33 8.14 -8.64
N LEU A 19 3.91 8.85 -7.59
CA LEU A 19 2.58 9.49 -7.52
C LEU A 19 2.50 10.80 -8.30
N ARG A 20 3.64 11.37 -8.71
CA ARG A 20 3.69 12.68 -9.36
C ARG A 20 2.96 12.68 -10.71
N GLY A 21 2.16 13.72 -10.94
CA GLY A 21 1.52 14.00 -12.23
C GLY A 21 0.07 13.55 -12.35
N GLY A 22 -0.30 12.41 -11.74
CA GLY A 22 -1.71 11.94 -11.72
C GLY A 22 -2.45 12.26 -10.42
N VAL A 23 -1.75 12.18 -9.29
CA VAL A 23 -2.34 12.45 -7.98
C VAL A 23 -2.09 13.93 -7.60
N GLU A 24 -3.00 14.55 -6.85
CA GLU A 24 -2.76 15.87 -6.28
C GLU A 24 -1.68 15.79 -5.17
N PRO A 25 -0.70 16.71 -5.10
CA PRO A 25 0.35 16.65 -4.08
C PRO A 25 -0.14 16.55 -2.63
N SER A 26 -1.30 17.15 -2.32
CA SER A 26 -1.92 17.07 -0.99
C SER A 26 -2.35 15.65 -0.60
N ARG A 27 -2.63 14.80 -1.60
CA ARG A 27 -3.08 13.40 -1.48
C ARG A 27 -1.93 12.39 -1.45
N TYR A 28 -0.71 12.77 -1.84
CA TYR A 28 0.44 11.84 -1.85
C TYR A 28 0.67 11.22 -0.47
N LYS A 29 0.57 12.04 0.56
CA LYS A 29 0.73 11.61 1.94
C LYS A 29 -0.27 10.50 2.31
N ASP A 30 -1.48 10.53 1.78
CA ASP A 30 -2.55 9.59 2.14
C ASP A 30 -2.19 8.19 1.64
N TYR A 31 -1.81 8.08 0.36
CA TYR A 31 -1.35 6.83 -0.26
C TYR A 31 -0.11 6.27 0.44
N VAL A 32 0.89 7.12 0.66
CA VAL A 32 2.18 6.72 1.22
C VAL A 32 2.03 6.27 2.68
N LEU A 33 1.24 6.99 3.49
CA LEU A 33 1.03 6.64 4.90
C LEU A 33 0.26 5.33 5.05
N VAL A 34 -0.74 5.06 4.20
CA VAL A 34 -1.45 3.78 4.20
C VAL A 34 -0.50 2.62 3.89
N LEU A 35 0.32 2.74 2.84
CA LEU A 35 1.30 1.70 2.48
C LEU A 35 2.36 1.50 3.56
N LEU A 36 2.89 2.58 4.14
CA LEU A 36 3.87 2.51 5.22
C LEU A 36 3.31 1.81 6.45
N PHE A 37 2.10 2.21 6.87
CA PHE A 37 1.42 1.60 8.01
C PHE A 37 1.20 0.11 7.76
N PHE A 38 0.67 -0.23 6.59
CA PHE A 38 0.37 -1.61 6.24
C PHE A 38 1.65 -2.47 6.14
N LYS A 39 2.74 -1.92 5.58
CA LYS A 39 4.07 -2.56 5.59
C LYS A 39 4.57 -2.79 7.01
N TYR A 40 4.55 -1.76 7.85
CA TYR A 40 4.99 -1.86 9.25
C TYR A 40 4.22 -2.94 10.00
N VAL A 41 2.88 -2.95 9.89
CA VAL A 41 2.06 -3.94 10.58
C VAL A 41 2.31 -5.35 10.04
N SER A 42 2.39 -5.50 8.71
CA SER A 42 2.72 -6.78 8.08
C SER A 42 4.08 -7.31 8.55
N ASP A 43 5.13 -6.50 8.49
CA ASP A 43 6.49 -6.89 8.89
C ASP A 43 6.57 -7.22 10.39
N ARG A 44 5.83 -6.47 11.22
CA ARG A 44 5.89 -6.60 12.67
C ARG A 44 5.06 -7.74 13.21
N TYR A 45 3.86 -7.98 12.70
CA TYR A 45 2.87 -8.86 13.34
C TYR A 45 2.54 -10.13 12.55
N LYS A 46 3.01 -10.25 11.29
CA LYS A 46 2.81 -11.48 10.50
C LYS A 46 3.37 -12.71 11.23
N GLY A 47 2.54 -13.75 11.35
CA GLY A 47 2.89 -15.01 12.00
C GLY A 47 2.97 -14.96 13.54
N GLN A 48 2.66 -13.83 14.17
CA GLN A 48 2.65 -13.71 15.62
C GLN A 48 1.27 -14.10 16.19
N ARG A 49 1.28 -14.98 17.20
CA ARG A 49 0.07 -15.35 17.95
C ARG A 49 -0.24 -14.26 18.97
N PHE A 50 -1.52 -13.89 19.10
CA PHE A 50 -1.99 -12.86 20.04
C PHE A 50 -1.37 -11.46 19.81
N ALA A 51 -1.09 -11.15 18.55
CA ALA A 51 -0.66 -9.82 18.14
C ALA A 51 -1.79 -8.78 18.30
N GLU A 52 -1.39 -7.52 18.42
CA GLU A 52 -2.29 -6.36 18.44
C GLU A 52 -3.07 -6.21 17.13
N PHE A 53 -2.43 -6.55 16.01
CA PHE A 53 -3.05 -6.62 14.70
C PHE A 53 -3.00 -8.05 14.15
N THR A 54 -4.12 -8.49 13.59
CA THR A 54 -4.24 -9.75 12.86
C THR A 54 -3.81 -9.53 11.41
N VAL A 55 -2.81 -10.28 10.97
CA VAL A 55 -2.35 -10.29 9.56
C VAL A 55 -2.60 -11.69 9.03
N SER A 56 -3.77 -11.90 8.40
CA SER A 56 -4.14 -13.18 7.81
C SER A 56 -3.52 -13.38 6.42
N GLU A 57 -3.62 -14.61 5.89
CA GLU A 57 -3.21 -14.91 4.52
C GLU A 57 -4.05 -14.11 3.51
N GLY A 58 -3.41 -13.48 2.53
CA GLY A 58 -4.11 -12.58 1.59
C GLY A 58 -4.38 -11.18 2.16
N ALA A 59 -3.86 -10.85 3.35
CA ALA A 59 -3.99 -9.56 4.02
C ALA A 59 -2.63 -9.03 4.50
N SER A 60 -1.53 -9.45 3.86
CA SER A 60 -0.16 -9.03 4.19
C SER A 60 0.50 -8.23 3.07
N PHE A 61 1.57 -7.52 3.39
CA PHE A 61 2.34 -6.76 2.39
C PHE A 61 2.94 -7.65 1.28
N ASP A 62 3.29 -8.90 1.61
CA ASP A 62 3.75 -9.88 0.60
C ASP A 62 2.67 -10.18 -0.46
N ASP A 63 1.39 -10.14 -0.05
CA ASP A 63 0.26 -10.34 -0.96
C ASP A 63 0.12 -9.17 -1.94
N LEU A 64 0.47 -7.94 -1.50
CA LEU A 64 0.55 -6.79 -2.41
C LEU A 64 1.68 -6.97 -3.41
N ILE A 65 2.88 -7.37 -2.96
CA ILE A 65 4.02 -7.63 -3.84
C ILE A 65 3.66 -8.71 -4.88
N ALA A 66 2.93 -9.75 -4.47
CA ALA A 66 2.44 -10.80 -5.36
C ALA A 66 1.39 -10.32 -6.39
N ALA A 67 0.79 -9.14 -6.20
CA ALA A 67 -0.13 -8.52 -7.15
C ALA A 67 0.59 -7.70 -8.24
N LYS A 68 1.89 -7.44 -8.09
CA LYS A 68 2.68 -6.63 -9.02
C LYS A 68 2.57 -7.12 -10.48
N GLY A 69 2.36 -6.17 -11.39
CA GLY A 69 2.31 -6.41 -12.84
C GLY A 69 1.02 -7.05 -13.34
N LYS A 70 0.07 -7.37 -12.47
CA LYS A 70 -1.24 -7.91 -12.88
C LYS A 70 -2.12 -6.78 -13.43
N SER A 71 -2.95 -7.11 -14.43
CA SER A 71 -3.85 -6.14 -15.06
C SER A 71 -4.90 -5.56 -14.10
N ASP A 72 -5.23 -6.30 -13.04
CA ASP A 72 -6.17 -5.97 -11.97
C ASP A 72 -5.45 -5.58 -10.66
N VAL A 73 -4.19 -5.11 -10.74
CA VAL A 73 -3.39 -4.81 -9.54
C VAL A 73 -4.05 -3.79 -8.61
N GLY A 74 -4.68 -2.74 -9.13
CA GLY A 74 -5.37 -1.73 -8.30
C GLY A 74 -6.48 -2.35 -7.44
N GLU A 75 -7.37 -3.11 -8.07
CA GLU A 75 -8.46 -3.81 -7.39
C GLU A 75 -7.94 -4.83 -6.35
N ARG A 76 -6.87 -5.56 -6.69
CA ARG A 76 -6.25 -6.52 -5.75
C ARG A 76 -5.68 -5.82 -4.53
N VAL A 77 -4.97 -4.71 -4.73
CA VAL A 77 -4.39 -3.93 -3.63
C VAL A 77 -5.50 -3.41 -2.71
N ASP A 78 -6.57 -2.85 -3.29
CA ASP A 78 -7.72 -2.36 -2.51
C ASP A 78 -8.35 -3.50 -1.68
N LYS A 79 -8.59 -4.66 -2.29
CA LYS A 79 -9.16 -5.83 -1.59
C LYS A 79 -8.28 -6.34 -0.46
N ILE A 80 -6.96 -6.42 -0.66
CA ILE A 80 -6.00 -6.87 0.35
C ILE A 80 -6.01 -5.92 1.55
N ILE A 81 -5.96 -4.60 1.29
CA ILE A 81 -5.99 -3.58 2.34
C ILE A 81 -7.34 -3.60 3.06
N GLN A 82 -8.45 -3.63 2.32
CA GLN A 82 -9.80 -3.69 2.90
C GLN A 82 -9.97 -4.90 3.83
N LYS A 83 -9.56 -6.09 3.39
CA LYS A 83 -9.58 -7.30 4.22
C LYS A 83 -8.83 -7.10 5.54
N PHE A 84 -7.62 -6.55 5.47
CA PHE A 84 -6.85 -6.24 6.68
C PHE A 84 -7.57 -5.23 7.59
N LEU A 85 -8.12 -4.15 7.04
CA LEU A 85 -8.84 -3.15 7.82
C LEU A 85 -10.09 -3.74 8.48
N GLU A 86 -10.80 -4.64 7.80
CA GLU A 86 -11.97 -5.32 8.33
C GLU A 86 -11.65 -6.25 9.50
N GLU A 87 -10.63 -7.09 9.34
CA GLU A 87 -10.18 -8.01 10.39
C GLU A 87 -9.72 -7.29 11.66
N ASN A 88 -9.18 -6.08 11.49
CA ASN A 88 -8.64 -5.27 12.58
C ASN A 88 -9.57 -4.15 13.05
N ARG A 89 -10.78 -4.03 12.47
CA ARG A 89 -11.76 -2.98 12.80
C ARG A 89 -11.21 -1.56 12.65
N LEU A 90 -10.42 -1.34 11.61
CA LEU A 90 -9.74 -0.07 11.31
C LEU A 90 -10.48 0.76 10.24
N GLN A 91 -11.70 0.38 9.85
CA GLN A 91 -12.46 1.15 8.86
C GLN A 91 -12.69 2.58 9.36
N GLY A 92 -12.44 3.57 8.49
CA GLY A 92 -12.53 4.98 8.83
C GLY A 92 -11.38 5.53 9.70
N SER A 93 -10.42 4.69 10.10
CA SER A 93 -9.25 5.13 10.90
C SER A 93 -8.07 5.58 10.04
N LEU A 94 -8.05 5.17 8.76
CA LEU A 94 -7.02 5.55 7.79
C LEU A 94 -7.61 6.47 6.71
N PRO A 95 -6.75 7.25 6.02
CA PRO A 95 -7.18 8.02 4.85
C PRO A 95 -7.86 7.14 3.82
N ASP A 96 -8.94 7.65 3.25
CA ASP A 96 -9.65 6.98 2.17
C ASP A 96 -8.90 7.16 0.84
N VAL A 97 -8.31 6.07 0.37
CA VAL A 97 -7.50 5.98 -0.85
C VAL A 97 -7.87 4.71 -1.62
N SER A 98 -7.90 4.81 -2.94
CA SER A 98 -8.15 3.66 -3.81
C SER A 98 -7.02 3.53 -4.83
N PHE A 99 -6.36 2.38 -4.81
CA PHE A 99 -5.34 2.01 -5.78
C PHE A 99 -5.92 1.63 -7.15
N ASN A 100 -7.25 1.61 -7.26
CA ASN A 100 -7.97 1.44 -8.52
C ASN A 100 -8.61 2.74 -9.05
N ASN A 101 -8.24 3.91 -8.52
CA ASN A 101 -8.80 5.20 -8.94
C ASN A 101 -8.20 5.66 -10.29
N PRO A 102 -8.98 5.69 -11.39
CA PRO A 102 -8.45 6.06 -12.70
C PRO A 102 -8.12 7.54 -12.85
N ASP A 103 -8.78 8.42 -12.08
CA ASP A 103 -8.55 9.87 -12.13
C ASP A 103 -7.22 10.25 -11.48
N GLU A 104 -6.83 9.52 -10.43
CA GLU A 104 -5.61 9.76 -9.66
C GLU A 104 -4.42 8.91 -10.20
N LEU A 105 -4.65 7.65 -10.56
CA LEU A 105 -3.60 6.69 -10.91
C LEU A 105 -3.55 6.34 -12.41
N GLY A 106 -4.43 6.91 -13.23
CA GLY A 106 -4.50 6.63 -14.66
C GLY A 106 -5.20 5.30 -14.95
N SER A 107 -5.12 4.81 -16.18
CA SER A 107 -5.85 3.61 -16.60
C SER A 107 -4.99 2.64 -17.41
N GLY A 108 -5.44 1.37 -17.48
CA GLY A 108 -4.75 0.32 -18.22
C GLY A 108 -3.30 0.16 -17.75
N LYS A 109 -2.35 0.26 -18.69
CA LYS A 109 -0.93 0.08 -18.41
C LYS A 109 -0.38 1.11 -17.41
N GLU A 110 -0.84 2.35 -17.47
CA GLU A 110 -0.36 3.41 -16.57
C GLU A 110 -0.68 3.10 -15.10
N LEU A 111 -1.92 2.68 -14.83
CA LEU A 111 -2.35 2.26 -13.50
C LEU A 111 -1.50 1.08 -13.02
N VAL A 112 -1.33 0.07 -13.89
CA VAL A 112 -0.55 -1.12 -13.56
C VAL A 112 0.87 -0.73 -13.19
N ASP A 113 1.53 0.09 -14.00
CA ASP A 113 2.93 0.51 -13.77
C ASP A 113 3.06 1.35 -12.49
N LYS A 114 2.15 2.31 -12.25
CA LYS A 114 2.17 3.14 -11.03
C LYS A 114 1.95 2.30 -9.77
N VAL A 115 0.86 1.55 -9.69
CA VAL A 115 0.52 0.76 -8.50
C VAL A 115 1.58 -0.31 -8.24
N SER A 116 2.04 -1.01 -9.28
CA SER A 116 3.15 -1.97 -9.19
C SER A 116 4.44 -1.33 -8.69
N GLY A 117 4.68 -0.07 -9.04
CA GLY A 117 5.79 0.72 -8.53
C GLY A 117 5.64 1.08 -7.06
N LEU A 118 4.43 1.41 -6.60
CA LEU A 118 4.13 1.81 -5.23
C LEU A 118 4.20 0.67 -4.22
N ILE A 119 3.77 -0.52 -4.61
CA ILE A 119 3.77 -1.70 -3.74
C ILE A 119 5.13 -2.45 -3.75
N ALA A 120 6.06 -2.03 -4.62
CA ALA A 120 7.40 -2.60 -4.71
C ALA A 120 8.46 -1.88 -3.85
N ILE A 121 8.00 -0.97 -2.98
CA ILE A 121 8.84 -0.15 -2.08
C ILE A 121 9.09 -0.89 -0.76
#